data_AF-A0A5F9CUH3-F1
#
_entry.id   AF-A0A5F9CUH3-F1
#
_cell.length_a   1.000
_cell.length_b   1.000
_cell.length_c   1.000
_cell.angle_alpha   90.00
_cell.angle_beta   90.00
_cell.angle_gamma   90.00
#
_symmetry.space_group_name_H-M   'P 1'
#
loop_
_entity.id
_entity.type
_entity.pdbx_description
1 polymer ?
#
loop_
_entity_poly.entity_id
_entity_poly.type
_entity_poly.pdbx_seq_one_letter_code
_entity_poly.pdbx_strand_id
1 'polypeptide(L)'
;LHFWVTTGSEVCYDRLGCFTDDAPWGGITGRPGKILPKSPEVVNTRFLLYTNKNQDTYQEVVADASSIKSSNFRTDKKTRFIIHGFTDTGENSWLSNMCKPGAEPIELQGIPWFLKTDEHTEVCKLHEFKNNQ
;
A
#
# COMPACT_ATOMS: atom_id res chain seq x y z
N LEU A 1 6.83 -27.53 35.25
CA LEU A 1 6.35 -26.89 34.01
C LEU A 1 7.31 -25.77 33.66
N HIS A 2 8.25 -26.00 32.73
CA HIS A 2 9.12 -24.95 32.21
C HIS A 2 8.39 -24.27 31.06
N PHE A 3 7.93 -23.04 31.27
CA PHE A 3 7.48 -22.17 30.19
C PHE A 3 8.73 -21.67 29.46
N TRP A 4 9.04 -22.24 28.30
CA TRP A 4 10.02 -21.64 27.40
C TRP A 4 9.35 -20.42 26.75
N VAL A 5 9.73 -19.22 27.20
CA VAL A 5 9.47 -18.01 26.41
C VAL A 5 10.37 -18.12 25.18
N THR A 6 9.80 -18.46 24.03
CA THR A 6 10.53 -18.37 22.76
C THR A 6 10.63 -16.90 22.40
N THR A 7 11.82 -16.30 22.57
CA THR A 7 12.10 -14.93 22.12
C THR A 7 11.96 -14.88 20.61
N GLY A 8 11.17 -13.94 20.10
CA GLY A 8 11.00 -13.70 18.67
C GLY A 8 12.26 -13.16 18.01
N SER A 9 12.28 -13.24 16.69
CA SER A 9 13.31 -12.61 15.86
C SER A 9 12.92 -11.17 15.53
N GLU A 10 13.89 -10.35 15.15
CA GLU A 10 13.68 -8.96 14.73
C GLU A 10 14.47 -8.65 13.44
N VAL A 11 13.89 -7.83 12.56
CA VAL A 11 14.55 -7.25 11.39
C VAL A 11 14.29 -5.75 11.34
N CYS A 12 15.29 -4.95 10.98
CA CYS A 12 15.17 -3.49 10.86
C CYS A 12 15.43 -3.04 9.42
N TYR A 13 14.61 -2.10 8.95
CA TYR A 13 14.75 -1.48 7.64
C TYR A 13 14.87 0.03 7.78
N ASP A 14 15.76 0.62 6.97
CA ASP A 14 15.97 2.06 6.96
C ASP A 14 14.66 2.82 6.73
N ARG A 15 14.46 3.90 7.50
CA ARG A 15 13.25 4.75 7.52
C ARG A 15 11.95 4.07 8.00
N LEU A 16 11.89 2.74 8.14
CA LEU A 16 10.69 1.99 8.55
C LEU A 16 10.77 1.45 9.99
N GLY A 17 11.98 1.34 10.54
CA GLY A 17 12.20 0.82 11.89
C GLY A 17 12.28 -0.72 11.91
N CYS A 18 12.01 -1.29 13.07
CA CYS A 18 12.18 -2.72 13.33
C CYS A 18 10.84 -3.45 13.46
N PHE A 19 10.82 -4.70 13.00
CA PHE A 19 9.67 -5.60 12.99
C PHE A 19 10.06 -6.88 13.69
N THR A 20 9.21 -7.35 14.59
CA THR A 20 9.39 -8.62 15.31
C THR A 20 8.29 -9.62 14.97
N ASP A 21 8.61 -10.90 15.07
CA ASP A 21 7.64 -12.00 14.98
C ASP A 21 7.12 -12.46 16.37
N ASP A 22 7.45 -11.72 17.43
CA ASP A 22 6.86 -11.90 18.74
C ASP A 22 5.36 -11.64 18.76
N ALA A 23 4.67 -12.19 19.76
CA ALA A 23 3.25 -11.93 19.95
C ALA A 23 3.00 -10.40 20.09
N PRO A 24 1.97 -9.84 19.44
CA PRO A 24 0.86 -10.51 18.76
C PRO A 24 1.05 -10.73 17.24
N TRP A 25 2.27 -10.57 16.72
CA TRP A 25 2.57 -10.63 15.29
C TRP A 25 2.70 -12.08 14.78
N GLY A 26 3.21 -12.99 15.62
CA GLY A 26 3.27 -14.43 15.33
C GLY A 26 3.18 -15.30 16.59
N GLY A 27 3.13 -16.62 16.40
CA GLY A 27 3.12 -17.60 17.49
C GLY A 27 1.85 -17.65 18.36
N ILE A 28 0.72 -17.15 17.87
CA ILE A 28 -0.59 -17.18 18.56
C ILE A 28 -1.64 -17.95 17.75
N THR A 29 -2.76 -18.36 18.36
CA THR A 29 -3.79 -19.19 17.71
C THR A 29 -4.31 -18.63 16.37
N GLY A 30 -4.48 -17.31 16.27
CA GLY A 30 -4.92 -16.65 15.02
C GLY A 30 -3.80 -16.36 14.01
N ARG A 31 -2.53 -16.50 14.41
CA ARG A 31 -1.31 -16.23 13.61
C ARG A 31 -0.20 -17.20 14.06
N PRO A 32 -0.31 -18.49 13.73
CA PRO A 32 0.60 -19.50 14.28
C PRO A 32 2.02 -19.39 13.71
N GLY A 33 2.17 -18.88 12.49
CA GLY A 33 3.48 -18.63 11.88
C GLY A 33 4.21 -17.46 12.53
N LYS A 34 5.48 -17.67 12.90
CA LYS A 34 6.43 -16.60 13.20
C LYS A 34 7.13 -16.21 11.90
N ILE A 35 6.60 -15.19 11.22
CA ILE A 35 7.04 -14.76 9.90
C ILE A 35 7.37 -13.27 9.98
N LEU A 36 8.62 -12.94 9.69
CA LEU A 36 9.05 -11.55 9.53
C LEU A 36 8.67 -11.02 8.15
N PRO A 37 8.43 -9.71 8.01
CA PRO A 37 8.18 -9.10 6.72
C PRO A 37 9.38 -9.30 5.78
N LYS A 38 9.11 -9.35 4.46
CA LYS A 38 10.17 -9.26 3.43
C LYS A 38 10.77 -7.84 3.42
N SER A 39 12.00 -7.71 2.92
CA SER A 39 12.66 -6.40 2.85
C SER A 39 11.94 -5.44 1.89
N PRO A 40 12.07 -4.12 2.07
CA PRO A 40 11.46 -3.12 1.18
C PRO A 40 11.86 -3.29 -0.28
N GLU A 41 13.09 -3.74 -0.56
CA GLU A 41 13.60 -4.00 -1.90
C GLU A 41 12.92 -5.22 -2.53
N VAL A 42 12.63 -6.24 -1.74
CA VAL A 42 11.92 -7.45 -2.21
C VAL A 42 10.44 -7.18 -2.40
N VAL A 43 9.84 -6.42 -1.49
CA VAL A 43 8.44 -5.97 -1.61
C VAL A 43 8.27 -5.02 -2.81
N ASN A 44 9.30 -4.20 -3.06
CA ASN A 44 9.38 -3.22 -4.13
C ASN A 44 8.11 -2.36 -4.22
N THR A 45 7.79 -1.70 -3.10
CA THR A 45 6.67 -0.77 -3.02
C THR A 45 6.84 0.35 -4.03
N ARG A 46 5.87 0.50 -4.94
CA ARG A 46 5.80 1.61 -5.89
C ARG A 46 4.61 2.51 -5.59
N PHE A 47 4.75 3.79 -5.94
CA PHE A 47 3.69 4.76 -5.78
C PHE A 47 3.36 5.42 -7.12
N LEU A 48 2.22 5.05 -7.67
CA LEU A 48 1.79 5.51 -8.99
C LEU A 48 0.78 6.64 -8.83
N LEU A 49 1.17 7.85 -9.22
CA LEU A 49 0.37 9.06 -9.10
C LEU A 49 -0.48 9.27 -10.36
N TYR A 50 -1.80 9.20 -10.18
CA TYR A 50 -2.77 9.68 -11.15
C TYR A 50 -3.36 11.00 -10.69
N THR A 51 -3.51 11.92 -11.63
CA THR A 51 -4.24 13.17 -11.40
C THR A 51 -5.18 13.49 -12.54
N ASN A 52 -6.03 14.50 -12.37
CA ASN A 52 -6.87 15.01 -13.45
C ASN A 52 -6.07 15.41 -14.70
N LYS A 53 -4.78 15.76 -14.56
CA LYS A 53 -3.88 16.10 -15.68
C LYS A 53 -3.27 14.88 -16.38
N ASN A 54 -3.30 13.71 -15.76
CA ASN A 54 -2.67 12.48 -16.25
C ASN A 54 -3.48 11.24 -15.80
N GLN A 55 -4.71 11.13 -16.29
CA GLN A 55 -5.64 10.06 -15.88
C GLN A 55 -5.31 8.70 -16.51
N ASP A 56 -4.68 8.69 -17.68
CA ASP A 56 -4.38 7.46 -18.41
C ASP A 56 -2.96 6.94 -18.16
N THR A 57 -2.04 7.82 -17.77
CA THR A 57 -0.63 7.48 -17.53
C THR A 57 -0.18 8.00 -16.17
N TYR A 58 0.31 7.10 -15.31
CA TYR A 58 0.80 7.48 -14.00
C TYR A 58 2.13 8.24 -14.06
N GLN A 59 2.41 9.00 -13.01
CA GLN A 59 3.75 9.45 -12.66
C GLN A 59 4.24 8.64 -11.46
N GLU A 60 5.37 7.95 -11.57
CA GLU A 60 5.95 7.26 -10.42
C GLU A 60 6.62 8.28 -9.50
N VAL A 61 6.25 8.27 -8.21
CA VAL A 61 6.78 9.20 -7.20
C VAL A 61 7.45 8.43 -6.07
N VAL A 62 8.53 8.97 -5.53
CA VAL A 62 9.19 8.40 -4.33
C VAL A 62 8.97 9.31 -3.12
N ALA A 63 9.23 8.78 -1.92
CA ALA A 63 9.14 9.53 -0.67
C ALA A 63 10.31 10.51 -0.50
N ASP A 64 10.45 11.41 -1.47
CA ASP A 64 11.39 12.52 -1.56
C ASP A 64 10.66 13.79 -2.03
N ALA A 65 11.03 14.93 -1.45
CA ALA A 65 10.37 16.20 -1.71
C ALA A 65 10.57 16.67 -3.16
N SER A 66 11.72 16.38 -3.78
CA SER A 66 11.97 16.80 -5.17
C SER A 66 11.07 16.02 -6.13
N SER A 67 10.98 14.70 -5.97
CA SER A 67 10.11 13.82 -6.76
C SER A 67 8.64 14.25 -6.69
N ILE A 68 8.14 14.58 -5.49
CA ILE A 68 6.75 15.03 -5.30
C ILE A 68 6.53 16.40 -5.97
N LYS A 69 7.46 17.36 -5.79
CA LYS A 69 7.35 18.71 -6.37
C LYS A 69 7.43 18.74 -7.90
N SER A 70 8.17 17.82 -8.51
CA SER A 70 8.28 17.70 -9.97
C SER A 70 7.09 16.97 -10.61
N SER A 71 6.20 16.38 -9.80
CA SER A 71 5.01 15.67 -10.28
C SER A 71 3.79 16.60 -10.39
N ASN A 72 2.66 16.07 -10.86
CA ASN A 72 1.37 16.76 -10.86
C ASN A 72 0.69 16.80 -9.48
N PHE A 73 1.38 16.34 -8.42
CA PHE A 73 0.84 16.34 -7.06
C PHE A 73 0.50 17.77 -6.60
N ARG A 74 -0.65 17.90 -5.95
CA ARG A 74 -1.19 19.17 -5.48
C ARG A 74 -1.48 19.10 -3.99
N THR A 75 -0.84 19.96 -3.22
CA THR A 75 -1.03 20.06 -1.76
C THR A 75 -2.37 20.67 -1.38
N ASP A 76 -3.01 21.40 -2.29
CA ASP A 76 -4.33 22.02 -2.11
C ASP A 76 -5.50 21.09 -2.49
N LYS A 77 -5.20 19.82 -2.78
CA LYS A 77 -6.18 18.81 -3.17
C LYS A 77 -6.13 17.62 -2.23
N LYS A 78 -7.29 16.99 -2.04
CA LYS A 78 -7.36 15.72 -1.29
C LYS A 78 -6.52 14.66 -2.00
N THR A 79 -5.90 13.79 -1.22
CA THR A 79 -5.10 12.65 -1.68
C THR A 79 -5.76 11.36 -1.21
N ARG A 80 -6.05 10.45 -2.14
CA ARG A 80 -6.53 9.09 -1.84
C ARG A 80 -5.48 8.07 -2.21
N PHE A 81 -5.30 7.10 -1.32
CA PHE A 81 -4.48 5.92 -1.56
C PHE A 81 -5.38 4.76 -1.92
N ILE A 82 -5.02 4.02 -2.96
CA ILE A 82 -5.67 2.77 -3.32
C ILE A 82 -4.59 1.69 -3.25
N ILE A 83 -4.84 0.66 -2.44
CA ILE A 83 -3.89 -0.39 -2.14
C ILE A 83 -4.58 -1.70 -2.52
N HIS A 84 -3.99 -2.44 -3.45
CA HIS A 84 -4.53 -3.73 -3.85
C HIS A 84 -4.32 -4.79 -2.77
N GLY A 85 -5.09 -5.87 -2.87
CA GLY A 85 -5.08 -6.97 -1.91
C GLY A 85 -4.33 -8.20 -2.41
N PHE A 86 -4.70 -9.34 -1.82
CA PHE A 86 -4.13 -10.65 -2.06
C PHE A 86 -4.16 -11.05 -3.55
N THR A 87 -3.04 -11.57 -4.07
CA THR A 87 -2.82 -12.03 -5.46
C THR A 87 -2.97 -10.99 -6.58
N ASP A 88 -3.30 -9.75 -6.23
CA ASP A 88 -3.52 -8.68 -7.20
C ASP A 88 -2.24 -7.88 -7.46
N THR A 89 -2.26 -7.03 -8.48
CA THR A 89 -1.14 -6.17 -8.86
C THR A 89 -1.56 -4.71 -8.91
N GLY A 90 -0.62 -3.81 -8.61
CA GLY A 90 -0.81 -2.36 -8.63
C GLY A 90 -1.12 -1.75 -10.00
N GLU A 91 -0.97 -2.54 -11.07
CA GLU A 91 -1.21 -2.12 -12.46
C GLU A 91 -2.53 -2.68 -13.01
N ASN A 92 -3.31 -3.39 -12.18
CA ASN A 92 -4.62 -3.87 -12.60
C ASN A 92 -5.56 -2.70 -12.92
N SER A 93 -6.31 -2.82 -14.02
CA SER A 93 -7.13 -1.73 -14.56
C SER A 93 -8.14 -1.18 -13.56
N TRP A 94 -8.67 -2.02 -12.65
CA TRP A 94 -9.64 -1.57 -11.65
C TRP A 94 -9.06 -0.47 -10.75
N LEU A 95 -7.77 -0.53 -10.41
CA LEU A 95 -7.11 0.49 -9.59
C LEU A 95 -7.09 1.84 -10.29
N SER A 96 -6.68 1.87 -11.56
CA SER A 96 -6.66 3.09 -12.37
C SER A 96 -8.07 3.59 -12.69
N ASN A 97 -9.04 2.68 -12.86
CA ASN A 97 -10.44 3.03 -13.08
C ASN A 97 -11.06 3.67 -11.83
N MET A 98 -10.69 3.22 -10.63
CA MET A 98 -11.11 3.84 -9.37
C MET A 98 -10.57 5.27 -9.21
N CYS A 99 -9.56 5.66 -9.99
CA CYS A 99 -9.02 7.02 -10.00
C CYS A 99 -9.72 7.97 -10.97
N LYS A 100 -10.62 7.47 -11.81
CA LYS A 100 -11.37 8.28 -12.76
C LYS A 100 -12.56 8.98 -12.07
N PRO A 101 -12.98 10.17 -12.56
CA PRO A 101 -14.16 10.84 -12.06
C PRO A 101 -15.41 9.95 -12.13
N GLY A 102 -16.17 9.87 -11.05
CA GLY A 102 -17.42 9.09 -11.01
C GLY A 102 -17.23 7.58 -10.85
N ALA A 103 -16.03 7.11 -10.49
CA ALA A 103 -15.81 5.70 -10.19
C ALA A 103 -16.61 5.28 -8.94
N GLU A 104 -17.48 4.29 -9.11
CA GLU A 104 -18.23 3.67 -8.01
C GLU A 104 -17.33 2.68 -7.24
N PRO A 105 -17.45 2.59 -5.90
CA PRO A 105 -16.72 1.62 -5.11
C PRO A 105 -16.97 0.19 -5.59
N ILE A 106 -15.91 -0.59 -5.74
CA ILE A 106 -16.05 -2.03 -5.96
C ILE A 106 -16.30 -2.69 -4.60
N GLU A 107 -17.46 -3.34 -4.46
CA GLU A 107 -17.78 -4.15 -3.28
C GLU A 107 -17.28 -5.58 -3.52
N LEU A 108 -16.10 -5.90 -2.99
CA LEU A 108 -15.61 -7.28 -2.91
C LEU A 108 -15.75 -7.77 -1.48
N GLN A 109 -16.54 -8.83 -1.30
CA GLN A 109 -16.67 -9.59 -0.05
C GLN A 109 -17.19 -8.78 1.17
N GLY A 110 -18.10 -7.82 0.97
CA GLY A 110 -18.77 -7.11 2.07
C GLY A 110 -17.85 -6.19 2.89
N ILE A 111 -16.63 -5.94 2.42
CA ILE A 111 -15.73 -4.92 2.95
C ILE A 111 -15.65 -3.82 1.88
N PRO A 112 -16.06 -2.57 2.16
CA PRO A 112 -15.78 -1.48 1.25
C PRO A 112 -14.27 -1.29 1.19
N TRP A 113 -13.62 -1.62 0.07
CA TRP A 113 -12.18 -1.42 -0.17
C TRP A 113 -11.83 0.07 -0.41
N PHE A 114 -12.38 0.93 0.45
CA PHE A 114 -12.20 2.38 0.56
C PHE A 114 -12.87 3.30 -0.47
N LEU A 115 -13.56 4.29 0.13
CA LEU A 115 -13.94 5.65 -0.24
C LEU A 115 -14.28 5.99 -1.70
N LYS A 116 -15.57 6.28 -1.90
CA LYS A 116 -16.16 7.05 -3.00
C LYS A 116 -15.25 8.20 -3.42
N THR A 117 -14.98 8.29 -4.72
CA THR A 117 -14.22 9.41 -5.25
C THR A 117 -15.09 10.66 -5.31
N ASP A 118 -15.00 11.52 -4.29
CA ASP A 118 -15.64 12.85 -4.39
C ASP A 118 -14.96 13.71 -5.46
N GLU A 119 -15.74 14.61 -6.05
CA GLU A 119 -15.34 15.59 -7.08
C GLU A 119 -14.18 16.52 -6.67
N HIS A 120 -13.82 16.52 -5.38
CA HIS A 120 -12.79 17.38 -4.79
C HIS A 120 -11.42 16.72 -4.68
N THR A 121 -11.30 15.47 -5.13
CA THR A 121 -10.06 14.73 -5.00
C THR A 121 -9.45 14.46 -6.35
N GLU A 122 -8.30 15.07 -6.56
CA GLU A 122 -7.57 15.05 -7.83
C GLU A 122 -6.35 14.13 -7.76
N VAL A 123 -6.04 13.52 -6.62
CA VAL A 123 -4.83 12.72 -6.44
C VAL A 123 -5.19 11.31 -6.00
N CYS A 124 -4.79 10.37 -6.86
CA CYS A 124 -4.97 8.95 -6.65
C CYS A 124 -3.60 8.29 -6.67
N LYS A 125 -3.21 7.68 -5.55
CA LYS A 125 -1.89 7.07 -5.38
C LYS A 125 -2.07 5.56 -5.28
N LEU A 126 -1.73 4.86 -6.35
CA LEU A 126 -1.72 3.40 -6.32
C LEU A 126 -0.47 2.92 -5.61
N HIS A 127 -0.66 1.98 -4.71
CA HIS A 127 0.43 1.28 -4.03
C HIS A 127 0.54 -0.12 -4.62
N GLU A 128 1.72 -0.46 -5.16
CA GLU A 128 1.99 -1.79 -5.71
C GLU A 128 2.92 -2.57 -4.76
N PHE A 129 2.56 -3.82 -4.46
CA PHE A 129 3.47 -4.83 -3.93
C PHE A 129 3.88 -5.75 -5.08
N LYS A 130 5.15 -5.74 -5.50
CA LYS A 130 5.62 -6.81 -6.39
C LYS A 130 5.86 -8.05 -5.54
N ASN A 131 4.84 -8.90 -5.45
CA ASN A 131 5.04 -10.26 -4.97
C ASN A 131 5.88 -11.00 -6.03
N ASN A 132 7.21 -10.86 -5.97
CA ASN A 132 8.09 -11.87 -6.52
C ASN A 132 7.87 -13.14 -5.68
N GLN A 133 7.07 -14.05 -6.23
CA GLN A 133 7.16 -15.47 -5.90
C GLN A 133 8.51 -15.99 -6.35
#